data_AF-A0AAN8FRQ2-F1
#
_entry.id   AF-A0AAN8FRQ2-F1
#
_cell.length_a   1.000
_cell.length_b   1.000
_cell.length_c   1.000
_cell.angle_alpha   90.00
_cell.angle_beta   90.00
_cell.angle_gamma   90.00
#
_symmetry.space_group_name_H-M   'P 1'
#
loop_
_entity.id
_entity.type
_entity.pdbx_description
1 polymer ?
#
loop_
_entity_poly.entity_id
_entity_poly.type
_entity_poly.pdbx_seq_one_letter_code
_entity_poly.pdbx_strand_id
1 'polypeptide(L)'
;MLMTTADELASSLRCAEFLADSPSTSTLLHHHVGAVTTMTNNLHHSEHRRRSGRVVLQPVNQRRLSHGQPTVVSRKRPSTVDVRLNTAQRPSVPSCLDRSIHRDERVLENLLIAEENLKSNHLYFTAVQEHIEPIHREQAVEWIFDVAKEEKCDADVFPLAVSLIDRFLSLQNIFRQDIQVLAGVCLFIASKVKAPQPMNAARVSYYTADSVKVHDILSWELLVLANLNWEITSPTGFDFFDHLSARLPSLHTLRPAFTSVLHRIQRCHKLATLFPSIQCCLALMFAAERYADAKLRADTESIIGSTFHLQMNLLRSYITMLERVVSDYGTCQRQQVASGEAELLAQSEGACGARSSSAPATPHNDSGFCSGSRVAMTRFFYYFAYGSNLLKDRIRVQIKGAEYECNGVLKNFKLEFVASPYSRWRGGIATIKETPGAEVHGCVWRVPHEFAAELDLQESGYHRLSVPVECTNATIECRTYQYSNITATSAAPSPHYKTVIVAGAIEHSLPEFYIKSLKEIPDNGYEGRVAVKVDAIKHLNQ
;
A
#
# COMPACT_ATOMS: atom_id res chain seq x y z
N MET A 1 14.37 22.64 -12.18
CA MET A 1 13.40 23.61 -12.74
C MET A 1 12.25 22.81 -13.33
N LEU A 2 11.00 22.97 -12.93
CA LEU A 2 10.44 23.99 -12.03
C LEU A 2 9.96 23.39 -10.71
N MET A 3 10.16 24.11 -9.61
CA MET A 3 9.29 24.00 -8.44
C MET A 3 8.22 25.08 -8.64
N THR A 4 6.95 24.69 -8.72
CA THR A 4 5.82 25.60 -8.61
C THR A 4 5.11 25.27 -7.31
N THR A 5 5.05 26.23 -6.39
CA THR A 5 4.47 26.05 -5.06
C THR A 5 2.94 25.97 -5.15
N ALA A 6 2.30 25.34 -4.15
CA ALA A 6 0.85 25.18 -4.12
C ALA A 6 0.08 26.52 -4.30
N ASP A 7 0.66 27.61 -3.78
CA ASP A 7 0.13 28.98 -3.90
C ASP A 7 0.03 29.49 -5.35
N GLU A 8 0.94 29.10 -6.25
CA GLU A 8 0.91 29.56 -7.65
C GLU A 8 -0.26 28.94 -8.41
N LEU A 9 -0.51 27.64 -8.22
CA LEU A 9 -1.66 26.93 -8.79
C LEU A 9 -2.98 27.49 -8.25
N ALA A 10 -3.06 27.73 -6.93
CA ALA A 10 -4.23 28.33 -6.29
C ALA A 10 -4.56 29.74 -6.83
N SER A 11 -3.55 30.56 -7.12
CA SER A 11 -3.74 31.92 -7.64
C SER A 11 -4.34 31.99 -9.06
N SER A 12 -4.16 30.93 -9.86
CA SER A 12 -4.59 30.91 -11.27
C SER A 12 -6.07 30.62 -11.47
N LEU A 13 -6.75 30.05 -10.47
CA LEU A 13 -8.13 29.59 -10.54
C LEU A 13 -9.09 30.58 -9.86
N ARG A 14 -9.66 31.51 -10.65
CA ARG A 14 -10.77 32.39 -10.22
C ARG A 14 -12.09 31.62 -10.04
N CYS A 15 -12.13 30.66 -9.11
CA CYS A 15 -13.32 29.91 -8.72
C CYS A 15 -13.47 29.72 -7.19
N ALA A 16 -12.69 30.45 -6.37
CA ALA A 16 -12.70 30.29 -4.91
C ALA A 16 -13.97 30.79 -4.20
N GLU A 17 -14.76 31.68 -4.82
CA GLU A 17 -15.86 32.39 -4.13
C GLU A 17 -17.22 31.67 -4.13
N PHE A 18 -17.36 30.49 -4.76
CA PHE A 18 -18.67 29.79 -4.86
C PHE A 18 -18.68 28.30 -4.50
N LEU A 19 -17.57 27.72 -4.02
CA LEU A 19 -17.52 26.30 -3.65
C LEU A 19 -17.96 25.99 -2.21
N ALA A 20 -18.00 26.99 -1.32
CA ALA A 20 -18.48 26.84 0.06
C ALA A 20 -19.99 26.52 0.15
N ASP A 21 -20.78 27.02 -0.81
CA ASP A 21 -22.24 26.87 -0.86
C ASP A 21 -22.68 25.93 -2.00
N SER A 22 -22.01 24.77 -2.15
CA SER A 22 -22.48 23.71 -3.05
C SER A 22 -23.86 23.21 -2.57
N PRO A 23 -24.97 23.49 -3.27
CA PRO A 23 -26.29 23.12 -2.78
C PRO A 23 -26.53 21.63 -3.06
N SER A 24 -26.86 20.87 -2.01
CA SER A 24 -27.42 19.52 -2.16
C SER A 24 -28.58 19.54 -3.16
N THR A 25 -28.57 18.60 -4.10
CA THR A 25 -29.42 18.55 -5.29
C THR A 25 -30.91 18.77 -4.98
N SER A 26 -31.39 20.01 -5.13
CA SER A 26 -32.79 20.37 -4.84
C SER A 26 -33.26 21.63 -5.59
N THR A 27 -33.34 21.56 -6.92
CA THR A 27 -34.17 22.49 -7.70
C THR A 27 -34.67 21.85 -8.98
N LEU A 28 -35.90 22.22 -9.39
CA LEU A 28 -36.66 21.76 -10.58
C LEU A 28 -37.24 20.34 -10.46
N LEU A 29 -38.54 20.02 -10.68
CA LEU A 29 -39.81 20.76 -10.94
C LEU A 29 -40.96 19.89 -10.30
N HIS A 30 -42.26 20.22 -10.27
CA HIS A 30 -43.11 21.23 -10.92
C HIS A 30 -44.32 21.62 -10.02
N HIS A 31 -45.07 22.67 -10.37
CA HIS A 31 -46.41 22.98 -9.85
C HIS A 31 -47.51 22.02 -10.34
N HIS A 32 -48.53 21.78 -9.49
CA HIS A 32 -50.01 21.75 -9.75
C HIS A 32 -50.72 21.07 -8.54
N VAL A 33 -51.92 21.42 -8.05
CA VAL A 33 -52.96 22.42 -8.36
C VAL A 33 -53.45 23.04 -7.03
N GLY A 34 -53.89 24.30 -7.01
CA GLY A 34 -54.50 24.90 -5.82
C GLY A 34 -55.97 24.48 -5.61
N ALA A 35 -56.38 24.27 -4.36
CA ALA A 35 -57.80 24.18 -3.98
C ALA A 35 -58.04 25.04 -2.73
N VAL A 36 -59.00 25.95 -2.84
CA VAL A 36 -59.46 26.83 -1.76
C VAL A 36 -60.48 26.08 -0.92
N THR A 37 -60.23 25.92 0.39
CA THR A 37 -61.32 25.72 1.35
C THR A 37 -61.09 26.41 2.69
N THR A 38 -62.05 27.27 3.00
CA THR A 38 -62.31 28.07 4.20
C THR A 38 -62.54 27.29 5.50
N MET A 39 -62.30 27.97 6.64
CA MET A 39 -62.82 27.70 8.01
C MET A 39 -62.19 26.48 8.74
N THR A 40 -62.04 26.42 10.06
CA THR A 40 -62.65 27.15 11.20
C THR A 40 -61.66 27.50 12.32
N ASN A 41 -62.05 28.45 13.20
CA ASN A 41 -61.45 28.71 14.51
C ASN A 41 -61.32 27.45 15.40
N ASN A 42 -60.34 27.44 16.32
CA ASN A 42 -60.65 27.50 17.76
C ASN A 42 -59.42 27.81 18.63
N LEU A 43 -59.62 28.73 19.57
CA LEU A 43 -58.71 29.01 20.70
C LEU A 43 -58.98 28.01 21.83
N HIS A 44 -57.96 27.64 22.60
CA HIS A 44 -58.12 27.48 24.05
C HIS A 44 -56.79 27.65 24.80
N HIS A 45 -56.80 28.55 25.79
CA HIS A 45 -55.77 28.67 26.82
C HIS A 45 -55.84 27.51 27.82
N SER A 46 -54.68 27.11 28.36
CA SER A 46 -54.50 26.97 29.82
C SER A 46 -53.03 26.90 30.20
N GLU A 47 -52.60 27.72 31.16
CA GLU A 47 -51.27 27.66 31.78
C GLU A 47 -51.15 26.50 32.77
N HIS A 48 -49.93 26.01 33.08
CA HIS A 48 -49.39 26.16 34.45
C HIS A 48 -47.98 25.58 34.71
N ARG A 49 -47.32 26.24 35.69
CA ARG A 49 -46.30 25.74 36.64
C ARG A 49 -44.89 25.37 36.17
N ARG A 50 -44.01 26.36 36.35
CA ARG A 50 -42.59 26.19 36.71
C ARG A 50 -42.43 25.39 38.01
N ARG A 51 -41.34 24.62 38.13
CA ARG A 51 -40.66 24.35 39.41
C ARG A 51 -39.14 24.48 39.23
N SER A 52 -38.51 25.20 40.15
CA SER A 52 -37.08 25.51 40.14
C SER A 52 -36.30 24.49 40.97
N GLY A 53 -35.20 23.96 40.43
CA GLY A 53 -34.25 23.09 41.13
C GLY A 53 -32.92 23.81 41.35
N ARG A 54 -32.54 24.00 42.61
CA ARG A 54 -31.37 24.78 43.05
C ARG A 54 -30.14 23.87 43.07
N VAL A 55 -29.06 24.21 42.37
CA VAL A 55 -27.76 23.51 42.45
C VAL A 55 -26.72 24.43 43.11
N VAL A 56 -25.98 23.87 44.06
CA VAL A 56 -24.98 24.57 44.88
C VAL A 56 -23.62 24.54 44.16
N LEU A 57 -22.90 25.66 44.17
CA LEU A 57 -21.51 25.78 43.70
C LEU A 57 -20.57 26.06 44.87
N GLN A 58 -19.47 25.32 44.96
CA GLN A 58 -18.28 25.64 45.77
C GLN A 58 -17.05 24.88 45.19
N PRO A 59 -15.79 25.29 45.48
CA PRO A 59 -15.08 26.02 44.44
C PRO A 59 -13.75 25.39 43.96
N VAL A 60 -13.20 26.03 42.93
CA VAL A 60 -11.97 25.71 42.20
C VAL A 60 -10.71 25.80 43.09
N ASN A 61 -9.78 24.86 42.89
CA ASN A 61 -8.35 25.06 43.20
C ASN A 61 -7.55 25.15 41.89
N GLN A 62 -6.68 26.16 41.78
CA GLN A 62 -5.90 26.48 40.57
C GLN A 62 -4.44 25.99 40.66
N ARG A 63 -3.75 26.01 39.50
CA ARG A 63 -2.30 25.84 39.22
C ARG A 63 -1.93 24.40 38.80
N ARG A 64 -1.08 24.17 37.77
CA ARG A 64 -0.25 25.06 36.92
C ARG A 64 -0.18 24.50 35.48
N LEU A 65 0.16 25.34 34.51
CA LEU A 65 0.45 24.96 33.12
C LEU A 65 1.92 24.52 32.94
N SER A 66 2.15 23.52 32.10
CA SER A 66 3.43 23.22 31.44
C SER A 66 3.18 22.75 30.00
N HIS A 67 4.14 22.99 29.09
CA HIS A 67 3.96 22.88 27.64
C HIS A 67 4.14 21.46 27.08
N GLY A 68 3.30 21.12 26.09
CA GLY A 68 3.75 20.57 24.79
C GLY A 68 4.06 19.08 24.66
N GLN A 69 3.11 18.31 24.11
CA GLN A 69 3.30 17.29 23.05
C GLN A 69 1.93 16.83 22.46
N PRO A 70 1.88 16.12 21.32
CA PRO A 70 0.67 16.06 20.49
C PRO A 70 -0.49 15.27 21.11
N THR A 71 -1.70 15.64 20.71
CA THR A 71 -2.94 15.31 21.41
C THR A 71 -3.41 13.87 21.22
N VAL A 72 -3.48 13.13 22.32
CA VAL A 72 -4.52 12.10 22.54
C VAL A 72 -5.88 12.69 22.18
N VAL A 73 -6.75 11.93 21.49
CA VAL A 73 -8.11 12.36 21.15
C VAL A 73 -8.87 12.74 22.42
N SER A 74 -8.93 14.04 22.68
CA SER A 74 -9.51 14.56 23.91
C SER A 74 -11.02 14.39 23.83
N ARG A 75 -11.59 13.56 24.73
CA ARG A 75 -13.04 13.43 24.93
C ARG A 75 -13.61 14.75 25.49
N LYS A 76 -13.72 15.78 24.62
CA LYS A 76 -14.61 16.91 24.86
C LYS A 76 -16.02 16.36 25.06
N ARG A 77 -16.71 16.82 26.11
CA ARG A 77 -18.13 16.49 26.29
C ARG A 77 -18.93 17.00 25.08
N PRO A 78 -19.98 16.30 24.64
CA PRO A 78 -20.79 16.76 23.51
C PRO A 78 -21.29 18.18 23.78
N SER A 79 -20.99 19.08 22.86
CA SER A 79 -21.59 20.40 22.85
C SER A 79 -22.99 20.28 22.26
N THR A 80 -23.90 21.16 22.65
CA THR A 80 -25.29 21.14 22.14
C THR A 80 -25.42 21.46 20.62
N VAL A 81 -24.29 21.61 19.92
CA VAL A 81 -24.16 21.86 18.48
C VAL A 81 -23.99 20.54 17.68
N ASP A 82 -23.58 19.43 18.32
CA ASP A 82 -23.18 18.19 17.65
C ASP A 82 -24.28 17.45 16.86
N VAL A 83 -25.54 17.88 16.98
CA VAL A 83 -26.72 17.10 16.52
C VAL A 83 -26.98 17.19 15.00
N ARG A 84 -26.41 18.18 14.29
CA ARG A 84 -26.90 18.57 12.94
C ARG A 84 -25.92 18.54 11.77
N LEU A 85 -24.63 18.25 11.98
CA LEU A 85 -23.65 18.32 10.89
C LEU A 85 -23.73 17.16 9.88
N ASN A 86 -24.29 16.01 10.26
CA ASN A 86 -24.37 14.83 9.37
C ASN A 86 -25.64 13.98 9.66
N THR A 87 -26.76 14.63 9.99
CA THR A 87 -28.00 13.90 10.35
C THR A 87 -28.60 13.22 9.13
N ALA A 88 -28.61 11.88 9.14
CA ALA A 88 -29.14 11.07 8.07
C ALA A 88 -30.61 11.40 7.74
N GLN A 89 -30.84 12.11 6.63
CA GLN A 89 -32.20 12.44 6.16
C GLN A 89 -32.95 11.20 5.63
N ARG A 90 -32.22 10.14 5.29
CA ARG A 90 -32.74 8.83 4.86
C ARG A 90 -31.85 7.73 5.45
N PRO A 91 -32.39 6.56 5.84
CA PRO A 91 -31.56 5.42 6.21
C PRO A 91 -30.74 4.94 5.00
N SER A 92 -29.47 4.59 5.23
CA SER A 92 -28.68 3.82 4.26
C SER A 92 -29.36 2.47 4.05
N VAL A 93 -29.72 2.17 2.80
CA VAL A 93 -30.20 0.85 2.38
C VAL A 93 -29.10 0.27 1.48
N PRO A 94 -28.41 -0.81 1.91
CA PRO A 94 -27.41 -1.45 1.08
C PRO A 94 -28.01 -1.91 -0.26
N SER A 95 -27.32 -1.62 -1.36
CA SER A 95 -27.68 -2.16 -2.67
C SER A 95 -27.62 -3.69 -2.65
N CYS A 96 -28.63 -4.35 -3.23
CA CYS A 96 -28.58 -5.79 -3.40
C CYS A 96 -27.48 -6.20 -4.40
N LEU A 97 -26.82 -7.32 -4.14
CA LEU A 97 -25.80 -7.86 -5.05
C LEU A 97 -26.44 -8.30 -6.36
N ASP A 98 -26.01 -7.69 -7.47
CA ASP A 98 -26.40 -8.14 -8.80
C ASP A 98 -25.72 -9.47 -9.11
N ARG A 99 -26.50 -10.55 -9.03
CA ARG A 99 -26.01 -11.92 -9.26
C ARG A 99 -25.57 -12.17 -10.69
N SER A 100 -25.97 -11.35 -11.67
CA SER A 100 -25.50 -11.48 -13.06
C SER A 100 -24.05 -11.01 -13.16
N ILE A 101 -23.76 -9.81 -12.66
CA ILE A 101 -22.42 -9.21 -12.62
C ILE A 101 -21.45 -10.06 -11.80
N HIS A 102 -21.84 -10.45 -10.58
CA HIS A 102 -20.92 -11.11 -9.66
C HIS A 102 -20.59 -12.57 -10.04
N ARG A 103 -21.41 -13.21 -10.89
CA ARG A 103 -21.17 -14.57 -11.40
C ARG A 103 -20.45 -14.62 -12.74
N ASP A 104 -20.39 -13.50 -13.47
CA ASP A 104 -19.64 -13.40 -14.72
C ASP A 104 -18.12 -13.48 -14.43
N GLU A 105 -17.42 -14.34 -15.17
CA GLU A 105 -15.98 -14.51 -15.03
C GLU A 105 -15.22 -13.31 -15.61
N ARG A 106 -15.76 -12.66 -16.65
CA ARG A 106 -15.14 -11.49 -17.30
C ARG A 106 -15.06 -10.29 -16.35
N VAL A 107 -16.04 -10.16 -15.44
CA VAL A 107 -16.04 -9.11 -14.42
C VAL A 107 -14.96 -9.38 -13.37
N LEU A 108 -14.79 -10.64 -12.97
CA LEU A 108 -13.73 -11.06 -12.06
C LEU A 108 -12.34 -10.89 -12.69
N GLU A 109 -12.16 -11.26 -13.96
CA GLU A 109 -10.92 -11.03 -14.72
C GLU A 109 -10.57 -9.53 -14.79
N ASN A 110 -11.55 -8.68 -15.12
CA ASN A 110 -11.35 -7.22 -15.13
C ASN A 110 -11.00 -6.68 -13.74
N LEU A 111 -11.56 -7.23 -12.66
CA LEU A 111 -11.25 -6.84 -11.28
C LEU A 111 -9.82 -7.27 -10.88
N LEU A 112 -9.37 -8.44 -11.34
CA LEU A 112 -8.00 -8.92 -11.16
C LEU A 112 -6.99 -8.06 -11.94
N ILE A 113 -7.30 -7.69 -13.19
CA ILE A 113 -6.49 -6.75 -13.99
C ILE A 113 -6.45 -5.36 -13.33
N ALA A 114 -7.55 -4.90 -12.74
CA ALA A 114 -7.62 -3.62 -12.05
C ALA A 114 -6.77 -3.59 -10.76
N GLU A 115 -6.69 -4.69 -9.98
CA GLU A 115 -5.82 -4.71 -8.79
C GLU A 115 -4.32 -4.76 -9.12
N GLU A 116 -3.95 -5.28 -10.29
CA GLU A 116 -2.58 -5.20 -10.80
C GLU A 116 -2.21 -3.78 -11.24
N ASN A 117 -3.09 -3.13 -12.02
CA ASN A 117 -2.85 -1.78 -12.53
C ASN A 117 -2.84 -0.70 -11.44
N LEU A 118 -3.67 -0.85 -10.39
CA LEU A 118 -3.87 0.15 -9.34
C LEU A 118 -3.03 -0.09 -8.08
N LYS A 119 -2.11 -1.05 -8.13
CA LYS A 119 -1.29 -1.45 -6.99
C LYS A 119 -0.37 -0.31 -6.54
N SER A 120 -0.44 0.05 -5.26
CA SER A 120 0.54 0.95 -4.62
C SER A 120 1.95 0.34 -4.63
N ASN A 121 2.98 1.17 -4.64
CA ASN A 121 4.37 0.73 -4.52
C ASN A 121 4.67 0.40 -3.05
N HIS A 122 4.76 -0.88 -2.72
CA HIS A 122 4.96 -1.39 -1.35
C HIS A 122 6.20 -0.86 -0.62
N LEU A 123 7.15 -0.31 -1.36
CA LEU A 123 8.41 0.21 -0.86
C LEU A 123 8.46 1.74 -0.90
N TYR A 124 7.31 2.42 -0.92
CA TYR A 124 7.28 3.89 -0.94
C TYR A 124 8.04 4.52 0.23
N PHE A 125 8.14 3.84 1.39
CA PHE A 125 8.96 4.25 2.54
C PHE A 125 10.49 4.27 2.30
N THR A 126 11.01 3.61 1.25
CA THR A 126 12.46 3.57 0.92
C THR A 126 12.75 4.08 -0.49
N ALA A 127 11.72 4.13 -1.34
CA ALA A 127 11.80 4.64 -2.71
C ALA A 127 11.48 6.14 -2.81
N VAL A 128 10.51 6.64 -2.03
CA VAL A 128 9.88 7.97 -2.23
C VAL A 128 9.88 8.83 -0.96
N GLN A 129 9.47 8.26 0.18
CA GLN A 129 9.35 9.01 1.43
C GLN A 129 10.72 9.21 2.08
N GLU A 130 11.05 10.46 2.42
CA GLU A 130 12.25 10.81 3.20
C GLU A 130 11.92 11.09 4.66
N HIS A 131 10.68 11.48 4.95
CA HIS A 131 10.27 11.93 6.29
C HIS A 131 9.27 10.99 6.95
N ILE A 132 8.57 10.14 6.21
CA ILE A 132 7.57 9.21 6.73
C ILE A 132 8.15 7.81 6.89
N GLU A 133 7.92 7.21 8.06
CA GLU A 133 8.22 5.82 8.39
C GLU A 133 6.91 5.02 8.56
N PRO A 134 6.92 3.67 8.44
CA PRO A 134 5.72 2.83 8.55
C PRO A 134 4.82 3.11 9.75
N ILE A 135 5.40 3.40 10.92
CA ILE A 135 4.64 3.71 12.14
C ILE A 135 3.68 4.91 11.99
N HIS A 136 4.06 5.93 11.22
CA HIS A 136 3.21 7.11 10.99
C HIS A 136 1.99 6.74 10.12
N ARG A 137 2.19 5.88 9.12
CA ARG A 137 1.09 5.36 8.30
C ARG A 137 0.17 4.43 9.08
N GLU A 138 0.70 3.60 9.97
CA GLU A 138 -0.13 2.76 10.86
C GLU A 138 -0.95 3.63 11.83
N GLN A 139 -0.37 4.70 12.40
CA GLN A 139 -1.10 5.69 13.22
C GLN A 139 -2.20 6.42 12.43
N ALA A 140 -1.89 6.89 11.22
CA ALA A 140 -2.85 7.56 10.35
C ALA A 140 -4.02 6.63 9.98
N VAL A 141 -3.73 5.36 9.67
CA VAL A 141 -4.76 4.37 9.30
C VAL A 141 -5.60 3.92 10.51
N GLU A 142 -5.04 3.83 11.72
CA GLU A 142 -5.84 3.62 12.95
C GLU A 142 -6.80 4.80 13.20
N TRP A 143 -6.34 6.05 13.00
CA TRP A 143 -7.21 7.23 13.12
C TRP A 143 -8.36 7.22 12.11
N ILE A 144 -8.10 6.85 10.85
CA ILE A 144 -9.17 6.71 9.83
C ILE A 144 -10.17 5.63 10.23
N PHE A 145 -9.69 4.50 10.77
CA PHE A 145 -10.55 3.42 11.23
C PHE A 145 -11.49 3.88 12.36
N ASP A 146 -10.96 4.61 13.36
CA ASP A 146 -11.75 5.15 14.46
C ASP A 146 -12.77 6.21 13.98
N VAL A 147 -12.37 7.13 13.09
CA VAL A 147 -13.29 8.16 12.56
C VAL A 147 -14.38 7.54 11.68
N ALA A 148 -14.04 6.61 10.79
CA ALA A 148 -15.02 5.92 9.95
C ALA A 148 -16.03 5.11 10.79
N LYS A 149 -15.60 4.57 11.93
CA LYS A 149 -16.45 3.85 12.88
C LYS A 149 -17.37 4.78 13.68
N GLU A 150 -16.89 5.95 14.11
CA GLU A 150 -17.70 6.95 14.83
C GLU A 150 -18.76 7.59 13.92
N GLU A 151 -18.40 7.93 12.66
CA GLU A 151 -19.36 8.37 11.64
C GLU A 151 -20.30 7.26 11.14
N LYS A 152 -20.01 5.99 11.45
CA LYS A 152 -20.74 4.80 10.97
C LYS A 152 -20.74 4.70 9.44
N CYS A 153 -19.61 5.02 8.81
CA CYS A 153 -19.40 4.83 7.38
C CYS A 153 -19.57 3.35 6.98
N ASP A 154 -19.93 3.10 5.73
CA ASP A 154 -19.96 1.74 5.17
C ASP A 154 -18.57 1.10 5.25
N ALA A 155 -18.54 -0.22 5.51
CA ALA A 155 -17.31 -0.95 5.84
C ALA A 155 -16.21 -0.87 4.75
N ASP A 156 -16.61 -0.57 3.51
CA ASP A 156 -15.72 -0.47 2.35
C ASP A 156 -15.09 0.93 2.15
N VAL A 157 -15.62 1.96 2.81
CA VAL A 157 -15.03 3.31 2.81
C VAL A 157 -13.61 3.29 3.39
N PHE A 158 -13.38 2.47 4.44
CA PHE A 158 -12.09 2.40 5.11
C PHE A 158 -10.99 1.78 4.22
N PRO A 159 -11.12 0.57 3.64
CA PRO A 159 -10.13 0.03 2.70
C PRO A 159 -9.87 0.95 1.49
N LEU A 160 -10.90 1.63 0.97
CA LEU A 160 -10.72 2.57 -0.13
C LEU A 160 -9.88 3.79 0.30
N ALA A 161 -10.16 4.38 1.48
CA ALA A 161 -9.35 5.48 2.02
C ALA A 161 -7.89 5.08 2.21
N VAL A 162 -7.64 3.85 2.68
CA VAL A 162 -6.28 3.29 2.84
C VAL A 162 -5.57 3.14 1.49
N SER A 163 -6.27 2.60 0.47
CA SER A 163 -5.75 2.49 -0.90
C SER A 163 -5.34 3.86 -1.48
N LEU A 164 -6.16 4.90 -1.29
CA LEU A 164 -5.85 6.26 -1.73
C LEU A 164 -4.58 6.82 -1.07
N ILE A 165 -4.37 6.54 0.22
CA ILE A 165 -3.16 6.97 0.96
C ILE A 165 -1.93 6.23 0.45
N ASP A 166 -1.97 4.90 0.39
CA ASP A 166 -0.82 4.11 -0.05
C ASP A 166 -0.45 4.42 -1.52
N ARG A 167 -1.43 4.71 -2.38
CA ARG A 167 -1.20 5.19 -3.76
C ARG A 167 -0.63 6.61 -3.80
N PHE A 168 -1.13 7.54 -2.98
CA PHE A 168 -0.58 8.91 -2.94
C PHE A 168 0.85 8.95 -2.40
N LEU A 169 1.14 8.22 -1.31
CA LEU A 169 2.49 8.09 -0.75
C LEU A 169 3.46 7.38 -1.70
N SER A 170 2.95 6.58 -2.65
CA SER A 170 3.75 5.99 -3.73
C SER A 170 4.22 6.99 -4.80
N LEU A 171 3.64 8.19 -4.83
CA LEU A 171 3.90 9.21 -5.86
C LEU A 171 4.54 10.48 -5.30
N GLN A 172 4.17 10.90 -4.09
CA GLN A 172 4.58 12.18 -3.50
C GLN A 172 5.26 12.00 -2.14
N ASN A 173 6.48 12.54 -2.01
CA ASN A 173 7.18 12.68 -0.72
C ASN A 173 6.51 13.80 0.09
N ILE A 174 6.11 13.53 1.34
CA ILE A 174 5.46 14.51 2.21
C ILE A 174 6.09 14.54 3.60
N PHE A 175 5.84 15.60 4.37
CA PHE A 175 6.35 15.73 5.73
C PHE A 175 5.42 15.06 6.75
N ARG A 176 5.97 14.70 7.93
CA ARG A 176 5.22 14.06 9.03
C ARG A 176 4.00 14.87 9.48
N GLN A 177 4.05 16.20 9.38
CA GLN A 177 2.96 17.10 9.75
C GLN A 177 1.73 16.99 8.83
N ASP A 178 1.95 16.62 7.56
CA ASP A 178 0.91 16.64 6.52
C ASP A 178 0.12 15.32 6.46
N ILE A 179 0.63 14.24 7.06
CA ILE A 179 0.01 12.91 7.02
C ILE A 179 -1.42 12.91 7.59
N GLN A 180 -1.70 13.76 8.58
CA GLN A 180 -3.02 13.91 9.19
C GLN A 180 -4.02 14.58 8.24
N VAL A 181 -3.56 15.55 7.43
CA VAL A 181 -4.35 16.19 6.38
C VAL A 181 -4.68 15.18 5.29
N LEU A 182 -3.65 14.47 4.80
CA LEU A 182 -3.80 13.40 3.81
C LEU A 182 -4.79 12.32 4.28
N ALA A 183 -4.67 11.86 5.53
CA ALA A 183 -5.58 10.87 6.12
C ALA A 183 -7.04 11.33 6.12
N GLY A 184 -7.29 12.58 6.54
CA GLY A 184 -8.63 13.17 6.54
C GLY A 184 -9.21 13.34 5.14
N VAL A 185 -8.37 13.73 4.18
CA VAL A 185 -8.76 13.97 2.78
C VAL A 185 -9.03 12.65 2.03
N CYS A 186 -8.21 11.62 2.23
CA CYS A 186 -8.46 10.30 1.63
C CYS A 186 -9.74 9.66 2.20
N LEU A 187 -10.04 9.85 3.49
CA LEU A 187 -11.33 9.44 4.07
C LEU A 187 -12.50 10.25 3.49
N PHE A 188 -12.34 11.56 3.33
CA PHE A 188 -13.34 12.44 2.71
C PHE A 188 -13.68 11.97 1.29
N ILE A 189 -12.66 11.77 0.43
CA ILE A 189 -12.82 11.29 -0.94
C ILE A 189 -13.46 9.90 -0.96
N ALA A 190 -12.97 8.94 -0.17
CA ALA A 190 -13.53 7.60 -0.11
C ALA A 190 -15.01 7.60 0.32
N SER A 191 -15.40 8.49 1.24
CA SER A 191 -16.81 8.64 1.65
C SER A 191 -17.68 9.17 0.51
N LYS A 192 -17.17 10.08 -0.34
CA LYS A 192 -17.87 10.55 -1.55
C LYS A 192 -18.07 9.47 -2.62
N VAL A 193 -17.18 8.47 -2.67
CA VAL A 193 -17.25 7.37 -3.65
C VAL A 193 -18.15 6.23 -3.21
N LYS A 194 -18.03 5.77 -1.95
CA LYS A 194 -18.67 4.52 -1.48
C LYS A 194 -19.84 4.73 -0.49
N ALA A 195 -19.95 5.87 0.20
CA ALA A 195 -21.01 6.07 1.20
C ALA A 195 -22.25 6.77 0.59
N PRO A 196 -23.49 6.30 0.87
CA PRO A 196 -24.73 6.99 0.48
C PRO A 196 -24.87 8.39 1.10
N GLN A 197 -24.17 8.64 2.21
CA GLN A 197 -24.05 9.94 2.87
C GLN A 197 -22.57 10.20 3.13
N PRO A 198 -21.90 11.01 2.28
CA PRO A 198 -20.49 11.32 2.47
C PRO A 198 -20.26 12.16 3.72
N MET A 199 -19.06 12.07 4.27
CA MET A 199 -18.61 13.01 5.29
C MET A 199 -18.45 14.40 4.66
N ASN A 200 -18.76 15.45 5.41
CA ASN A 200 -18.44 16.82 4.97
C ASN A 200 -17.07 17.28 5.48
N ALA A 201 -16.47 18.27 4.82
CA ALA A 201 -15.14 18.77 5.17
C ALA A 201 -15.08 19.40 6.59
N ALA A 202 -16.19 19.91 7.13
CA ALA A 202 -16.24 20.42 8.50
C ALA A 202 -16.19 19.29 9.55
N ARG A 203 -16.75 18.10 9.27
CA ARG A 203 -16.58 16.89 10.12
C ARG A 203 -15.13 16.45 10.13
N VAL A 204 -14.46 16.44 8.98
CA VAL A 204 -13.03 16.10 8.88
C VAL A 204 -12.19 17.09 9.68
N SER A 205 -12.42 18.39 9.53
CA SER A 205 -11.77 19.46 10.33
C SER A 205 -11.98 19.24 11.84
N TYR A 206 -13.22 18.95 12.27
CA TYR A 206 -13.56 18.62 13.66
C TYR A 206 -12.78 17.39 14.19
N TYR A 207 -12.69 16.30 13.43
CA TYR A 207 -11.93 15.10 13.84
C TYR A 207 -10.41 15.30 13.85
N THR A 208 -9.89 16.29 13.11
CA THR A 208 -8.50 16.77 13.26
C THR A 208 -8.32 17.74 14.45
N ALA A 209 -9.31 17.86 15.34
CA ALA A 209 -9.33 18.81 16.46
C ALA A 209 -9.11 20.27 16.03
N ASP A 210 -9.68 20.65 14.88
CA ASP A 210 -9.54 21.96 14.23
C ASP A 210 -8.09 22.33 13.83
N SER A 211 -7.15 21.38 13.85
CA SER A 211 -5.76 21.62 13.41
C SER A 211 -5.65 21.85 11.90
N VAL A 212 -6.52 21.21 11.11
CA VAL A 212 -6.63 21.38 9.66
C VAL A 212 -7.89 22.17 9.34
N LYS A 213 -7.82 23.24 8.54
CA LYS A 213 -9.00 24.03 8.17
C LYS A 213 -9.72 23.46 6.95
N VAL A 214 -11.00 23.80 6.81
CA VAL A 214 -11.85 23.36 5.68
C VAL A 214 -11.25 23.77 4.33
N HIS A 215 -10.67 24.97 4.24
CA HIS A 215 -9.95 25.43 3.05
C HIS A 215 -8.79 24.50 2.66
N ASP A 216 -8.02 24.05 3.65
CA ASP A 216 -6.86 23.20 3.43
C ASP A 216 -7.31 21.80 2.98
N ILE A 217 -8.38 21.27 3.58
CA ILE A 217 -9.00 19.99 3.19
C ILE A 217 -9.45 20.02 1.73
N LEU A 218 -10.09 21.10 1.27
CA LEU A 218 -10.52 21.25 -0.12
C LEU A 218 -9.33 21.43 -1.09
N SER A 219 -8.29 22.14 -0.66
CA SER A 219 -7.06 22.31 -1.45
C SER A 219 -6.30 20.99 -1.60
N TRP A 220 -6.19 20.22 -0.52
CA TRP A 220 -5.59 18.90 -0.51
C TRP A 220 -6.44 17.85 -1.23
N GLU A 221 -7.77 17.96 -1.24
CA GLU A 221 -8.63 17.12 -2.09
C GLU A 221 -8.23 17.26 -3.56
N LEU A 222 -8.12 18.49 -4.07
CA LEU A 222 -7.67 18.73 -5.44
C LEU A 222 -6.24 18.21 -5.69
N LEU A 223 -5.33 18.36 -4.71
CA LEU A 223 -3.97 17.82 -4.80
C LEU A 223 -3.94 16.29 -4.92
N VAL A 224 -4.72 15.59 -4.09
CA VAL A 224 -4.82 14.12 -4.10
C VAL A 224 -5.45 13.64 -5.40
N LEU A 225 -6.57 14.26 -5.83
CA LEU A 225 -7.26 13.93 -7.08
C LEU A 225 -6.36 14.13 -8.31
N ALA A 226 -5.65 15.26 -8.39
CA ALA A 226 -4.74 15.54 -9.49
C ALA A 226 -3.57 14.55 -9.57
N ASN A 227 -2.96 14.20 -8.43
CA ASN A 227 -1.85 13.24 -8.39
C ASN A 227 -2.27 11.81 -8.70
N LEU A 228 -3.51 11.43 -8.38
CA LEU A 228 -4.08 10.12 -8.72
C LEU A 228 -4.76 10.11 -10.10
N ASN A 229 -4.56 11.14 -10.94
CA ASN A 229 -5.21 11.29 -12.26
C ASN A 229 -6.74 11.13 -12.23
N TRP A 230 -7.38 11.52 -11.12
CA TRP A 230 -8.82 11.31 -10.82
C TRP A 230 -9.27 9.85 -10.74
N GLU A 231 -8.34 8.88 -10.80
CA GLU A 231 -8.59 7.45 -10.73
C GLU A 231 -8.74 7.00 -9.27
N ILE A 232 -9.86 7.38 -8.64
CA ILE A 232 -10.12 7.16 -7.21
C ILE A 232 -10.79 5.83 -6.88
N THR A 233 -11.33 5.12 -7.86
CA THR A 233 -11.91 3.79 -7.67
C THR A 233 -10.81 2.73 -7.70
N SER A 234 -10.59 2.04 -6.59
CA SER A 234 -9.63 0.92 -6.50
C SER A 234 -10.31 -0.33 -5.95
N PRO A 235 -10.04 -1.53 -6.50
CA PRO A 235 -10.56 -2.78 -5.97
C PRO A 235 -10.19 -2.97 -4.50
N THR A 236 -11.17 -3.35 -3.68
CA THR A 236 -10.96 -3.71 -2.28
C THR A 236 -11.26 -5.19 -2.06
N GLY A 237 -10.88 -5.72 -0.90
CA GLY A 237 -11.25 -7.09 -0.51
C GLY A 237 -12.77 -7.32 -0.47
N PHE A 238 -13.60 -6.28 -0.35
CA PHE A 238 -15.07 -6.43 -0.39
C PHE A 238 -15.59 -6.75 -1.80
N ASP A 239 -15.03 -6.13 -2.85
CA ASP A 239 -15.46 -6.39 -4.23
C ASP A 239 -15.23 -7.88 -4.58
N PHE A 240 -14.09 -8.45 -4.15
CA PHE A 240 -13.80 -9.88 -4.28
C PHE A 240 -14.67 -10.79 -3.39
N PHE A 241 -14.99 -10.36 -2.16
CA PHE A 241 -15.91 -11.10 -1.27
C PHE A 241 -17.32 -11.20 -1.87
N ASP A 242 -17.79 -10.16 -2.53
CA ASP A 242 -19.11 -10.14 -3.16
C ASP A 242 -19.16 -11.07 -4.40
N HIS A 243 -18.07 -11.19 -5.16
CA HIS A 243 -17.91 -12.25 -6.19
C HIS A 243 -17.93 -13.68 -5.62
N LEU A 244 -17.28 -13.92 -4.48
CA LEU A 244 -17.29 -15.25 -3.83
C LEU A 244 -18.68 -15.58 -3.25
N SER A 245 -19.31 -14.63 -2.55
CA SER A 245 -20.61 -14.86 -1.91
C SER A 245 -21.77 -15.00 -2.90
N ALA A 246 -21.68 -14.41 -4.10
CA ALA A 246 -22.63 -14.66 -5.19
C ALA A 246 -22.59 -16.10 -5.73
N ARG A 247 -21.44 -16.78 -5.61
CA ARG A 247 -21.24 -18.19 -5.95
C ARG A 247 -21.57 -19.12 -4.77
N LEU A 248 -21.19 -18.76 -3.55
CA LEU A 248 -21.47 -19.49 -2.30
C LEU A 248 -22.20 -18.60 -1.27
N PRO A 249 -23.54 -18.54 -1.29
CA PRO A 249 -24.32 -17.63 -0.44
C PRO A 249 -24.19 -17.84 1.08
N SER A 250 -23.74 -19.01 1.52
CA SER A 250 -23.47 -19.28 2.94
C SER A 250 -22.34 -18.43 3.51
N LEU A 251 -21.44 -17.90 2.67
CA LEU A 251 -20.38 -16.97 3.07
C LEU A 251 -20.90 -15.66 3.67
N HIS A 252 -22.16 -15.27 3.41
CA HIS A 252 -22.76 -14.09 4.05
C HIS A 252 -22.77 -14.20 5.58
N THR A 253 -22.82 -15.40 6.15
CA THR A 253 -22.70 -15.63 7.61
C THR A 253 -21.34 -15.18 8.16
N LEU A 254 -20.29 -15.24 7.34
CA LEU A 254 -18.93 -14.84 7.70
C LEU A 254 -18.68 -13.33 7.49
N ARG A 255 -19.56 -12.58 6.81
CA ARG A 255 -19.35 -11.15 6.46
C ARG A 255 -18.92 -10.27 7.66
N PRO A 256 -19.48 -10.40 8.88
CA PRO A 256 -19.03 -9.60 10.04
C PRO A 256 -17.60 -9.95 10.50
N ALA A 257 -17.26 -11.25 10.52
CA ALA A 257 -15.92 -11.71 10.89
C ALA A 257 -14.89 -11.31 9.83
N PHE A 258 -15.21 -11.55 8.55
CA PHE A 258 -14.44 -11.11 7.38
C PHE A 258 -14.13 -9.61 7.45
N THR A 259 -15.15 -8.77 7.69
CA THR A 259 -15.00 -7.30 7.82
C THR A 259 -13.97 -6.93 8.87
N SER A 260 -14.11 -7.49 10.09
CA SER A 260 -13.18 -7.26 11.21
C SER A 260 -11.74 -7.67 10.88
N VAL A 261 -11.56 -8.77 10.13
CA VAL A 261 -10.22 -9.28 9.75
C VAL A 261 -9.62 -8.46 8.61
N LEU A 262 -10.39 -8.11 7.58
CA LEU A 262 -9.93 -7.24 6.49
C LEU A 262 -9.52 -5.86 7.03
N HIS A 263 -10.30 -5.30 7.97
CA HIS A 263 -9.95 -4.05 8.65
C HIS A 263 -8.69 -4.15 9.54
N ARG A 264 -8.33 -5.34 10.02
CA ARG A 264 -7.03 -5.58 10.70
C ARG A 264 -5.87 -5.70 9.70
N ILE A 265 -6.12 -6.35 8.56
CA ILE A 265 -5.14 -6.45 7.45
C ILE A 265 -4.72 -5.06 6.96
N GLN A 266 -5.68 -4.15 6.72
CA GLN A 266 -5.37 -2.79 6.26
C GLN A 266 -4.48 -1.98 7.22
N ARG A 267 -4.57 -2.26 8.53
CA ARG A 267 -3.84 -1.53 9.57
C ARG A 267 -2.38 -1.93 9.70
N CYS A 268 -2.05 -3.19 9.42
CA CYS A 268 -0.66 -3.64 9.37
C CYS A 268 -0.09 -3.35 7.98
N HIS A 269 0.92 -2.48 7.88
CA HIS A 269 1.50 -2.09 6.59
C HIS A 269 1.91 -3.32 5.74
N LYS A 270 2.56 -4.33 6.36
CA LYS A 270 3.04 -5.55 5.69
C LYS A 270 1.94 -6.43 5.08
N LEU A 271 0.71 -6.32 5.58
CA LEU A 271 -0.45 -7.07 5.07
C LEU A 271 -1.29 -6.23 4.10
N ALA A 272 -1.36 -4.91 4.32
CA ALA A 272 -1.98 -3.97 3.39
C ALA A 272 -1.29 -3.93 2.01
N THR A 273 0.00 -4.28 1.93
CA THR A 273 0.73 -4.46 0.66
C THR A 273 0.38 -5.73 -0.12
N LEU A 274 -0.44 -6.64 0.43
CA LEU A 274 -0.92 -7.79 -0.35
C LEU A 274 -1.97 -7.35 -1.38
N PHE A 275 -2.13 -8.09 -2.48
CA PHE A 275 -3.21 -7.82 -3.45
C PHE A 275 -4.59 -7.93 -2.78
N PRO A 276 -5.56 -7.04 -3.07
CA PRO A 276 -6.92 -7.11 -2.55
C PRO A 276 -7.61 -8.48 -2.66
N SER A 277 -7.38 -9.24 -3.74
CA SER A 277 -7.81 -10.63 -3.91
C SER A 277 -7.23 -11.55 -2.83
N ILE A 278 -5.92 -11.47 -2.58
CA ILE A 278 -5.22 -12.21 -1.52
C ILE A 278 -5.70 -11.75 -0.14
N GLN A 279 -5.88 -10.45 0.08
CA GLN A 279 -6.42 -9.91 1.34
C GLN A 279 -7.82 -10.47 1.64
N CYS A 280 -8.69 -10.54 0.63
CA CYS A 280 -10.00 -11.16 0.72
C CYS A 280 -9.89 -12.65 1.11
N CYS A 281 -9.09 -13.42 0.36
CA CYS A 281 -8.93 -14.85 0.62
C CYS A 281 -8.36 -15.14 2.02
N LEU A 282 -7.36 -14.38 2.48
CA LEU A 282 -6.81 -14.50 3.83
C LEU A 282 -7.83 -14.14 4.91
N ALA A 283 -8.56 -13.03 4.75
CA ALA A 283 -9.60 -12.63 5.70
C ALA A 283 -10.73 -13.66 5.78
N LEU A 284 -11.09 -14.28 4.66
CA LEU A 284 -12.17 -15.26 4.58
C LEU A 284 -11.77 -16.64 5.13
N MET A 285 -10.57 -17.14 4.80
CA MET A 285 -10.03 -18.38 5.39
C MET A 285 -9.94 -18.27 6.91
N PHE A 286 -9.36 -17.17 7.41
CA PHE A 286 -9.21 -16.93 8.85
C PHE A 286 -10.56 -16.79 9.58
N ALA A 287 -11.58 -16.21 8.93
CA ALA A 287 -12.94 -16.17 9.44
C ALA A 287 -13.58 -17.57 9.48
N ALA A 288 -13.39 -18.40 8.44
CA ALA A 288 -13.95 -19.74 8.33
C ALA A 288 -13.27 -20.77 9.26
N GLU A 289 -11.97 -20.62 9.54
CA GLU A 289 -11.23 -21.43 10.52
C GLU A 289 -11.78 -21.28 11.94
N ARG A 290 -12.22 -20.06 12.29
CA ARG A 290 -12.78 -19.73 13.61
C ARG A 290 -14.30 -19.91 13.68
N TYR A 291 -14.93 -20.26 12.56
CA TYR A 291 -16.34 -20.63 12.51
C TYR A 291 -16.51 -22.12 12.82
N ALA A 292 -17.58 -22.48 13.55
CA ALA A 292 -17.80 -23.84 14.04
C ALA A 292 -18.20 -24.84 12.95
N ASP A 293 -18.70 -24.36 11.81
CA ASP A 293 -19.15 -25.21 10.70
C ASP A 293 -17.96 -25.69 9.84
N ALA A 294 -17.60 -26.96 10.02
CA ALA A 294 -16.54 -27.62 9.26
C ALA A 294 -16.87 -27.78 7.76
N LYS A 295 -18.15 -27.88 7.39
CA LYS A 295 -18.57 -27.94 5.98
C LYS A 295 -18.35 -26.59 5.32
N LEU A 296 -18.83 -25.51 5.94
CA LEU A 296 -18.62 -24.15 5.43
C LEU A 296 -17.14 -23.84 5.24
N ARG A 297 -16.27 -24.34 6.13
CA ARG A 297 -14.81 -24.18 6.01
C ARG A 297 -14.24 -24.90 4.78
N ALA A 298 -14.64 -26.15 4.54
CA ALA A 298 -14.21 -26.91 3.35
C ALA A 298 -14.75 -26.29 2.05
N ASP A 299 -16.03 -25.88 2.03
CA ASP A 299 -16.65 -25.19 0.90
C ASP A 299 -15.93 -23.85 0.62
N THR A 300 -15.48 -23.13 1.66
CA THR A 300 -14.70 -21.88 1.55
C THR A 300 -13.32 -22.10 0.94
N GLU A 301 -12.56 -23.11 1.39
CA GLU A 301 -11.23 -23.41 0.83
C GLU A 301 -11.35 -23.88 -0.64
N SER A 302 -12.36 -24.71 -0.94
CA SER A 302 -12.66 -25.18 -2.30
C SER A 302 -13.01 -24.02 -3.26
N ILE A 303 -13.85 -23.08 -2.83
CA ILE A 303 -14.25 -21.96 -3.70
C ILE A 303 -13.12 -20.95 -3.92
N ILE A 304 -12.29 -20.69 -2.91
CA ILE A 304 -11.11 -19.82 -3.07
C ILE A 304 -10.12 -20.46 -4.07
N GLY A 305 -9.82 -21.75 -3.92
CA GLY A 305 -8.91 -22.47 -4.82
C GLY A 305 -9.41 -22.55 -6.27
N SER A 306 -10.71 -22.74 -6.47
CA SER A 306 -11.31 -22.79 -7.82
C SER A 306 -11.49 -21.42 -8.48
N THR A 307 -11.78 -20.36 -7.70
CA THR A 307 -12.07 -19.02 -8.25
C THR A 307 -10.82 -18.22 -8.60
N PHE A 308 -9.73 -18.38 -7.84
CA PHE A 308 -8.50 -17.58 -8.03
C PHE A 308 -7.29 -18.40 -8.48
N HIS A 309 -7.41 -19.73 -8.61
CA HIS A 309 -6.31 -20.64 -8.96
C HIS A 309 -5.04 -20.51 -8.08
N LEU A 310 -5.19 -19.98 -6.86
CA LEU A 310 -4.10 -19.70 -5.93
C LEU A 310 -3.56 -20.98 -5.29
N GLN A 311 -2.25 -21.01 -5.01
CA GLN A 311 -1.63 -22.07 -4.22
C GLN A 311 -2.00 -21.92 -2.74
N MET A 312 -2.93 -22.74 -2.24
CA MET A 312 -3.43 -22.67 -0.85
C MET A 312 -2.31 -22.79 0.21
N ASN A 313 -1.23 -23.51 -0.10
CA ASN A 313 -0.05 -23.62 0.77
C ASN A 313 0.61 -22.25 1.04
N LEU A 314 0.59 -21.33 0.07
CA LEU A 314 1.12 -19.98 0.24
C LEU A 314 0.22 -19.16 1.17
N LEU A 315 -1.11 -19.21 0.98
CA LEU A 315 -2.08 -18.52 1.84
C LEU A 315 -1.99 -18.99 3.29
N ARG A 316 -1.87 -20.31 3.51
CA ARG A 316 -1.69 -20.88 4.86
C ARG A 316 -0.44 -20.35 5.58
N SER A 317 0.62 -19.98 4.85
CA SER A 317 1.81 -19.37 5.49
C SER A 317 1.58 -17.93 5.97
N TYR A 318 0.70 -17.17 5.31
CA TYR A 318 0.28 -15.84 5.75
C TYR A 318 -0.71 -15.88 6.93
N ILE A 319 -1.49 -16.96 7.10
CA ILE A 319 -2.40 -17.13 8.25
C ILE A 319 -1.63 -17.02 9.58
N THR A 320 -0.47 -17.66 9.72
CA THR A 320 0.39 -17.56 10.91
C THR A 320 0.87 -16.12 11.18
N MET A 321 1.05 -15.30 10.14
CA MET A 321 1.37 -13.87 10.30
C MET A 321 0.14 -13.08 10.76
N LEU A 322 -1.03 -13.36 10.19
CA LEU A 322 -2.30 -12.76 10.56
C LEU A 322 -2.70 -13.10 12.00
N GLU A 323 -2.44 -14.32 12.47
CA GLU A 323 -2.65 -14.72 13.87
C GLU A 323 -1.86 -13.85 14.85
N ARG A 324 -0.60 -13.53 14.54
CA ARG A 324 0.23 -12.62 15.34
C ARG A 324 -0.35 -11.21 15.35
N VAL A 325 -0.62 -10.63 14.18
CA VAL A 325 -1.24 -9.30 14.06
C VAL A 325 -2.59 -9.20 14.79
N VAL A 326 -3.38 -10.27 14.78
CA VAL A 326 -4.67 -10.34 15.48
C VAL A 326 -4.50 -10.44 17.01
N SER A 327 -3.38 -11.00 17.48
CA SER A 327 -3.07 -11.22 18.91
C SER A 327 -2.31 -10.06 19.56
N ASP A 328 -1.28 -9.53 18.89
CA ASP A 328 -0.34 -8.53 19.43
C ASP A 328 -1.00 -7.15 19.69
N TYR A 329 -2.09 -6.83 18.99
CA TYR A 329 -2.90 -5.64 19.28
C TYR A 329 -3.57 -5.68 20.66
N GLY A 330 -3.70 -6.86 21.30
CA GLY A 330 -4.20 -6.99 22.68
C GLY A 330 -3.16 -6.70 23.76
N THR A 331 -1.86 -6.72 23.42
CA THR A 331 -0.73 -6.51 24.33
C THR A 331 -0.07 -5.14 24.16
N CYS A 332 0.02 -4.62 22.92
CA CYS A 332 0.67 -3.34 22.65
C CYS A 332 0.02 -2.16 23.38
N GLN A 333 -1.32 -2.14 23.48
CA GLN A 333 -2.04 -1.13 24.29
C GLN A 333 -1.70 -1.16 25.80
N ARG A 334 -1.31 -2.33 26.36
CA ARG A 334 -0.90 -2.39 27.77
C ARG A 334 0.53 -1.91 27.97
N GLN A 335 1.42 -2.21 27.02
CA GLN A 335 2.82 -1.81 27.11
C GLN A 335 3.01 -0.31 26.91
N GLN A 336 2.29 0.34 25.98
CA GLN A 336 2.38 1.80 25.79
C GLN A 336 1.83 2.61 26.96
N VAL A 337 0.82 2.10 27.69
CA VAL A 337 0.34 2.74 28.92
C VAL A 337 1.34 2.51 30.07
N ALA A 338 1.85 1.28 30.22
CA ALA A 338 2.79 0.95 31.29
C ALA A 338 4.17 1.62 31.14
N SER A 339 4.67 1.83 29.92
CA SER A 339 5.94 2.54 29.68
C SER A 339 5.83 4.04 30.01
N GLY A 340 4.68 4.66 29.70
CA GLY A 340 4.42 6.07 30.02
C GLY A 340 4.31 6.35 31.52
N GLU A 341 3.81 5.41 32.31
CA GLU A 341 3.76 5.54 33.78
C GLU A 341 5.12 5.26 34.45
N ALA A 342 5.95 4.39 33.86
CA ALA A 342 7.28 4.07 34.39
C ALA A 342 8.30 5.22 34.24
N GLU A 343 8.31 5.93 33.11
CA GLU A 343 9.27 7.01 32.86
C GLU A 343 8.97 8.29 33.68
N LEU A 344 7.71 8.51 34.08
CA LEU A 344 7.32 9.64 34.95
C LEU A 344 7.70 9.44 36.43
N LEU A 345 7.92 8.21 36.87
CA LEU A 345 8.36 7.91 38.25
C LEU A 345 9.90 7.91 38.39
N ALA A 346 10.64 7.76 37.30
CA ALA A 346 12.11 7.69 37.30
C ALA A 346 12.84 9.05 37.42
N GLN A 347 12.13 10.18 37.46
CA GLN A 347 12.72 11.53 37.50
C GLN A 347 12.53 12.28 38.83
N SER A 348 12.13 11.61 39.92
CA SER A 348 11.87 12.26 41.22
C SER A 348 12.79 11.85 42.38
N GLU A 349 13.71 10.89 42.19
CA GLU A 349 14.65 10.47 43.24
C GLU A 349 16.12 10.63 42.83
N GLY A 350 16.70 11.77 43.22
CA GLY A 350 18.15 11.96 43.23
C GLY A 350 18.59 12.61 44.53
N ALA A 351 19.24 11.83 45.43
CA ALA A 351 20.39 12.23 46.28
C ALA A 351 20.61 11.31 47.50
N CYS A 352 21.40 10.23 47.33
CA CYS A 352 22.37 9.65 48.29
C CYS A 352 22.91 8.33 47.69
N GLY A 353 24.15 7.87 47.90
CA GLY A 353 25.26 8.43 48.68
C GLY A 353 26.26 7.32 49.09
N ALA A 354 27.46 7.32 48.49
CA ALA A 354 28.70 6.63 48.93
C ALA A 354 28.97 5.11 48.66
N ARG A 355 30.00 4.90 47.81
CA ARG A 355 31.25 4.11 47.99
C ARG A 355 31.30 2.56 47.99
N SER A 356 32.37 2.08 47.31
CA SER A 356 33.14 0.80 47.49
C SER A 356 32.43 -0.53 47.18
N SER A 357 33.10 -1.61 46.72
CA SER A 357 34.42 -1.82 46.07
C SER A 357 34.51 -3.28 45.55
N SER A 358 35.59 -3.62 44.83
CA SER A 358 36.13 -5.00 44.60
C SER A 358 35.27 -6.07 43.89
N ALA A 359 35.76 -6.50 42.72
CA ALA A 359 35.68 -7.89 42.23
C ALA A 359 36.87 -8.70 42.84
N PRO A 360 37.17 -9.98 42.47
CA PRO A 360 36.47 -10.92 41.56
C PRO A 360 36.32 -12.37 42.09
N ALA A 361 35.58 -13.23 41.38
CA ALA A 361 35.80 -14.69 41.34
C ALA A 361 35.12 -15.36 40.13
N THR A 362 35.82 -16.29 39.48
CA THR A 362 35.36 -17.22 38.44
C THR A 362 35.53 -18.66 38.99
N PRO A 363 35.29 -19.73 38.19
CA PRO A 363 34.06 -20.12 37.52
C PRO A 363 33.60 -21.53 37.99
N HIS A 364 32.41 -21.98 37.64
CA HIS A 364 32.15 -23.43 37.59
C HIS A 364 31.44 -23.86 36.30
N ASN A 365 31.92 -25.01 35.82
CA ASN A 365 31.61 -25.65 34.57
C ASN A 365 30.41 -26.60 34.78
N ASP A 366 29.47 -26.65 33.85
CA ASP A 366 28.70 -27.88 33.62
C ASP A 366 28.26 -27.97 32.15
N SER A 367 28.46 -29.15 31.57
CA SER A 367 28.37 -29.39 30.13
C SER A 367 27.06 -30.08 29.75
N GLY A 368 26.30 -29.47 28.83
CA GLY A 368 24.98 -29.95 28.40
C GLY A 368 24.77 -29.82 26.89
N PHE A 369 25.38 -30.73 26.15
CA PHE A 369 25.40 -30.87 24.69
C PHE A 369 24.02 -30.69 23.99
N CYS A 370 23.93 -29.78 23.00
CA CYS A 370 23.44 -30.10 21.64
C CYS A 370 23.50 -28.89 20.70
N SER A 371 24.33 -28.98 19.65
CA SER A 371 24.57 -27.94 18.66
C SER A 371 23.53 -27.92 17.53
N GLY A 372 22.53 -27.05 17.64
CA GLY A 372 21.77 -26.59 16.48
C GLY A 372 22.58 -25.53 15.72
N SER A 373 23.22 -25.91 14.61
CA SER A 373 23.99 -24.96 13.79
C SER A 373 23.09 -23.85 13.27
N ARG A 374 23.26 -22.62 13.80
CA ARG A 374 22.69 -21.42 13.18
C ARG A 374 23.41 -21.19 11.86
N VAL A 375 22.79 -21.62 10.76
CA VAL A 375 23.16 -21.16 9.42
C VAL A 375 23.04 -19.64 9.43
N ALA A 376 24.19 -18.96 9.41
CA ALA A 376 24.25 -17.53 9.22
C ALA A 376 23.81 -17.25 7.77
N MET A 377 22.52 -16.94 7.59
CA MET A 377 21.98 -16.58 6.28
C MET A 377 22.79 -15.41 5.73
N THR A 378 23.48 -15.66 4.61
CA THR A 378 24.16 -14.61 3.84
C THR A 378 23.15 -13.53 3.50
N ARG A 379 23.49 -12.25 3.74
CA ARG A 379 22.54 -11.14 3.55
C ARG A 379 22.23 -10.82 2.07
N PHE A 380 22.89 -11.49 1.14
CA PHE A 380 22.79 -11.28 -0.30
C PHE A 380 22.87 -12.62 -1.05
N PHE A 381 22.41 -12.62 -2.29
CA PHE A 381 22.64 -13.66 -3.29
C PHE A 381 23.41 -13.07 -4.48
N TYR A 382 24.01 -13.94 -5.30
CA TYR A 382 24.66 -13.52 -6.54
C TYR A 382 23.66 -13.54 -7.71
N TYR A 383 23.66 -12.49 -8.52
CA TYR A 383 22.84 -12.34 -9.72
C TYR A 383 23.73 -12.16 -10.95
N PHE A 384 23.56 -12.99 -11.97
CA PHE A 384 24.26 -12.90 -13.24
C PHE A 384 23.43 -12.14 -14.29
N ALA A 385 23.92 -10.98 -14.68
CA ALA A 385 23.32 -10.12 -15.69
C ALA A 385 24.03 -10.27 -17.05
N TYR A 386 23.23 -10.46 -18.11
CA TYR A 386 23.69 -10.53 -19.50
C TYR A 386 22.92 -9.59 -20.45
N GLY A 387 21.83 -8.97 -19.97
CA GLY A 387 20.98 -8.04 -20.72
C GLY A 387 21.17 -6.59 -20.27
N SER A 388 20.10 -5.78 -20.22
CA SER A 388 20.23 -4.36 -19.83
C SER A 388 20.76 -4.14 -18.41
N ASN A 389 20.67 -5.12 -17.52
CA ASN A 389 21.22 -5.04 -16.15
C ASN A 389 22.76 -5.20 -16.11
N LEU A 390 23.42 -5.32 -17.28
CA LEU A 390 24.86 -5.09 -17.39
C LEU A 390 25.23 -3.65 -17.03
N LEU A 391 24.37 -2.68 -17.34
CA LEU A 391 24.64 -1.28 -17.04
C LEU A 391 24.28 -0.97 -15.58
N LYS A 392 25.23 -0.41 -14.83
CA LYS A 392 25.09 -0.04 -13.41
C LYS A 392 23.94 0.92 -13.15
N ASP A 393 23.78 1.93 -14.00
CA ASP A 393 22.64 2.86 -13.96
C ASP A 393 21.31 2.13 -14.14
N ARG A 394 21.27 1.03 -14.90
CA ARG A 394 20.04 0.27 -15.13
C ARG A 394 19.65 -0.58 -13.93
N ILE A 395 20.59 -1.37 -13.38
CA ILE A 395 20.30 -2.25 -12.24
C ILE A 395 19.98 -1.44 -10.96
N ARG A 396 20.63 -0.29 -10.76
CA ARG A 396 20.44 0.55 -9.57
C ARG A 396 19.15 1.38 -9.56
N VAL A 397 18.45 1.51 -10.69
CA VAL A 397 17.12 2.15 -10.74
C VAL A 397 16.09 1.42 -9.86
N GLN A 398 16.18 0.09 -9.77
CA GLN A 398 15.29 -0.72 -8.90
C GLN A 398 16.03 -1.33 -7.70
N ILE A 399 17.32 -1.65 -7.83
CA ILE A 399 18.11 -2.30 -6.78
C ILE A 399 19.22 -1.36 -6.31
N LYS A 400 18.87 -0.38 -5.45
CA LYS A 400 19.84 0.61 -4.91
C LYS A 400 21.03 -0.07 -4.20
N GLY A 401 20.81 -1.25 -3.60
CA GLY A 401 21.82 -2.05 -2.92
C GLY A 401 22.65 -2.99 -3.82
N ALA A 402 22.54 -2.92 -5.16
CA ALA A 402 23.31 -3.77 -6.06
C ALA A 402 24.81 -3.36 -6.08
N GLU A 403 25.66 -4.27 -5.61
CA GLU A 403 27.12 -4.15 -5.66
C GLU A 403 27.66 -5.02 -6.81
N TYR A 404 28.54 -4.47 -7.63
CA TYR A 404 29.24 -5.25 -8.66
C TYR A 404 30.32 -6.12 -7.98
N GLU A 405 30.34 -7.41 -8.31
CA GLU A 405 31.32 -8.36 -7.77
C GLU A 405 32.44 -8.63 -8.76
N CYS A 406 32.10 -9.15 -9.94
CA CYS A 406 33.08 -9.55 -10.96
C CYS A 406 32.42 -9.77 -12.33
N ASN A 407 33.26 -9.92 -13.37
CA ASN A 407 32.83 -10.45 -14.66
C ASN A 407 32.84 -11.98 -14.62
N GLY A 408 31.87 -12.58 -15.30
CA GLY A 408 31.70 -14.04 -15.34
C GLY A 408 31.28 -14.54 -16.72
N VAL A 409 31.49 -15.84 -16.93
CA VAL A 409 31.16 -16.57 -18.16
C VAL A 409 30.14 -17.67 -17.83
N LEU A 410 29.00 -17.63 -18.49
CA LEU A 410 28.00 -18.67 -18.44
C LEU A 410 28.19 -19.60 -19.65
N LYS A 411 28.69 -20.82 -19.40
CA LYS A 411 28.96 -21.84 -20.43
C LYS A 411 27.73 -22.63 -20.83
N ASN A 412 27.73 -23.12 -22.07
CA ASN A 412 26.65 -23.87 -22.71
C ASN A 412 25.36 -23.08 -22.88
N PHE A 413 25.44 -21.75 -22.88
CA PHE A 413 24.33 -20.86 -23.21
C PHE A 413 24.74 -19.88 -24.30
N LYS A 414 23.76 -19.50 -25.11
CA LYS A 414 23.87 -18.47 -26.15
C LYS A 414 22.91 -17.33 -25.86
N LEU A 415 23.36 -16.09 -26.09
CA LEU A 415 22.52 -14.90 -26.07
C LEU A 415 21.67 -14.85 -27.35
N GLU A 416 20.35 -14.79 -27.20
CA GLU A 416 19.39 -14.60 -28.29
C GLU A 416 18.45 -13.43 -27.97
N PHE A 417 17.80 -12.88 -29.00
CA PHE A 417 16.80 -11.82 -28.85
C PHE A 417 15.46 -12.30 -29.42
N VAL A 418 14.40 -12.14 -28.63
CA VAL A 418 13.08 -12.72 -28.90
C VAL A 418 11.98 -11.67 -28.84
N ALA A 419 10.92 -11.90 -29.63
CA ALA A 419 9.75 -11.03 -29.67
C ALA A 419 8.99 -11.06 -28.34
N SER A 420 8.64 -9.88 -27.83
CA SER A 420 7.72 -9.73 -26.70
C SER A 420 6.66 -8.68 -27.02
N PRO A 421 5.35 -9.02 -26.95
CA PRO A 421 4.27 -8.08 -27.28
C PRO A 421 4.22 -6.87 -26.34
N TYR A 422 4.82 -6.99 -25.15
CA TYR A 422 4.89 -5.95 -24.12
C TYR A 422 6.29 -5.32 -24.00
N SER A 423 7.14 -5.44 -25.04
CA SER A 423 8.50 -4.89 -25.02
C SER A 423 8.50 -3.35 -24.91
N ARG A 424 8.72 -2.85 -23.68
CA ARG A 424 9.01 -1.43 -23.39
C ARG A 424 10.15 -0.86 -24.24
N TRP A 425 11.04 -1.73 -24.72
CA TRP A 425 12.19 -1.41 -25.55
C TRP A 425 11.88 -1.27 -27.05
N ARG A 426 10.65 -1.58 -27.50
CA ARG A 426 10.24 -1.49 -28.92
C ARG A 426 11.08 -2.35 -29.89
N GLY A 427 11.63 -3.44 -29.38
CA GLY A 427 12.40 -4.45 -30.12
C GLY A 427 12.51 -5.76 -29.34
N GLY A 428 13.27 -6.71 -29.89
CA GLY A 428 13.54 -7.98 -29.25
C GLY A 428 14.24 -7.81 -27.89
N ILE A 429 13.85 -8.63 -26.93
CA ILE A 429 14.43 -8.64 -25.57
C ILE A 429 15.44 -9.78 -25.43
N ALA A 430 16.48 -9.57 -24.62
CA ALA A 430 17.56 -10.51 -24.46
C ALA A 430 17.10 -11.73 -23.65
N THR A 431 17.45 -12.92 -24.12
CA THR A 431 17.30 -14.18 -23.38
C THR A 431 18.55 -15.04 -23.58
N ILE A 432 18.82 -15.93 -22.64
CA ILE A 432 19.76 -17.04 -22.84
C ILE A 432 19.03 -18.27 -23.35
N LYS A 433 19.72 -19.14 -24.09
CA LYS A 433 19.23 -20.44 -24.54
C LYS A 433 20.35 -21.47 -24.45
N GLU A 434 20.04 -22.68 -23.98
CA GLU A 434 21.03 -23.76 -23.92
C GLU A 434 21.56 -24.07 -25.33
N THR A 435 22.89 -24.07 -25.47
CA THR A 435 23.61 -24.30 -26.71
C THR A 435 25.00 -24.82 -26.33
N PRO A 436 25.27 -26.13 -26.43
CA PRO A 436 26.55 -26.71 -26.04
C PRO A 436 27.74 -26.02 -26.72
N GLY A 437 28.76 -25.67 -25.94
CA GLY A 437 29.96 -24.97 -26.43
C GLY A 437 29.79 -23.48 -26.75
N ALA A 438 28.60 -22.89 -26.56
CA ALA A 438 28.42 -21.44 -26.58
C ALA A 438 28.70 -20.83 -25.19
N GLU A 439 29.09 -19.55 -25.17
CA GLU A 439 29.41 -18.81 -23.94
C GLU A 439 28.72 -17.44 -23.94
N VAL A 440 28.19 -17.04 -22.78
CA VAL A 440 27.63 -15.71 -22.54
C VAL A 440 28.48 -15.02 -21.48
N HIS A 441 29.13 -13.92 -21.85
CA HIS A 441 29.84 -13.07 -20.90
C HIS A 441 28.87 -12.08 -20.26
N GLY A 442 29.04 -11.84 -18.97
CA GLY A 442 28.22 -10.89 -18.22
C GLY A 442 28.82 -10.52 -16.88
N CYS A 443 28.02 -9.83 -16.08
CA CYS A 443 28.45 -9.29 -14.79
C CYS A 443 27.71 -10.00 -13.64
N VAL A 444 28.46 -10.38 -12.61
CA VAL A 444 27.93 -10.89 -11.34
C VAL A 444 27.75 -9.72 -10.39
N TRP A 445 26.55 -9.62 -9.83
CA TRP A 445 26.14 -8.62 -8.85
C TRP A 445 25.82 -9.29 -7.53
N ARG A 446 26.25 -8.70 -6.41
CA ARG A 446 25.73 -9.02 -5.08
C ARG A 446 24.45 -8.23 -4.87
N VAL A 447 23.34 -8.95 -4.76
CA VAL A 447 22.00 -8.39 -4.56
C VAL A 447 21.52 -8.77 -3.15
N PRO A 448 21.27 -7.80 -2.25
CA PRO A 448 20.71 -8.08 -0.93
C PRO A 448 19.40 -8.88 -1.03
N HIS A 449 19.19 -9.84 -0.12
CA HIS A 449 18.05 -10.76 -0.20
C HIS A 449 16.68 -10.06 -0.09
N GLU A 450 16.65 -8.87 0.51
CA GLU A 450 15.47 -7.99 0.53
C GLU A 450 15.00 -7.60 -0.87
N PHE A 451 15.91 -7.40 -1.83
CA PHE A 451 15.58 -7.03 -3.23
C PHE A 451 15.34 -8.24 -4.16
N ALA A 452 15.24 -9.46 -3.59
CA ALA A 452 15.09 -10.67 -4.39
C ALA A 452 13.78 -10.69 -5.18
N ALA A 453 12.69 -10.17 -4.60
CA ALA A 453 11.35 -10.17 -5.20
C ALA A 453 11.20 -9.06 -6.25
N GLU A 454 11.90 -7.95 -6.07
CA GLU A 454 11.94 -6.79 -6.97
C GLU A 454 12.71 -7.13 -8.24
N LEU A 455 13.78 -7.92 -8.12
CA LEU A 455 14.47 -8.51 -9.27
C LEU A 455 13.56 -9.50 -10.01
N ASP A 456 12.85 -10.39 -9.31
CA ASP A 456 11.88 -11.30 -9.94
C ASP A 456 10.74 -10.53 -10.65
N LEU A 457 10.24 -9.43 -10.05
CA LEU A 457 9.19 -8.58 -10.60
C LEU A 457 9.69 -7.74 -11.79
N GLN A 458 10.94 -7.28 -11.76
CA GLN A 458 11.55 -6.56 -12.88
C GLN A 458 11.66 -7.44 -14.14
N GLU A 459 11.96 -8.72 -13.93
CA GLU A 459 12.10 -9.74 -14.96
C GLU A 459 10.75 -10.47 -15.20
N SER A 460 9.61 -9.80 -14.98
CA SER A 460 8.27 -10.29 -15.30
C SER A 460 8.19 -10.79 -16.76
N GLY A 461 7.80 -12.05 -16.95
CA GLY A 461 7.85 -12.73 -18.26
C GLY A 461 9.10 -13.59 -18.47
N TYR A 462 10.04 -13.60 -17.53
CA TYR A 462 11.14 -14.55 -17.42
C TYR A 462 10.90 -15.53 -16.27
N HIS A 463 11.57 -16.68 -16.32
CA HIS A 463 11.65 -17.62 -15.21
C HIS A 463 13.08 -17.64 -14.64
N ARG A 464 13.16 -17.94 -13.35
CA ARG A 464 14.42 -17.94 -12.60
C ARG A 464 15.20 -19.23 -12.83
N LEU A 465 16.50 -19.10 -13.08
CA LEU A 465 17.46 -20.20 -13.12
C LEU A 465 18.54 -19.98 -12.05
N SER A 466 19.03 -21.06 -11.44
CA SER A 466 20.33 -21.09 -10.74
C SER A 466 21.35 -21.66 -11.70
N VAL A 467 22.42 -20.91 -12.00
CA VAL A 467 23.45 -21.31 -12.96
C VAL A 467 24.85 -21.16 -12.35
N PRO A 468 25.78 -22.10 -12.61
CA PRO A 468 27.19 -21.92 -12.29
C PRO A 468 27.82 -20.94 -13.29
N VAL A 469 28.39 -19.85 -12.78
CA VAL A 469 29.09 -18.84 -13.59
C VAL A 469 30.58 -18.90 -13.28
N GLU A 470 31.40 -19.13 -14.31
CA GLU A 470 32.86 -19.14 -14.18
C GLU A 470 33.38 -17.71 -14.09
N CYS A 471 33.95 -17.36 -12.94
CA CYS A 471 34.60 -16.07 -12.69
C CYS A 471 36.11 -16.33 -12.51
N THR A 472 36.95 -15.30 -12.65
CA THR A 472 38.42 -15.42 -12.72
C THR A 472 39.08 -16.32 -11.66
N ASN A 473 38.52 -16.35 -10.44
CA ASN A 473 39.08 -17.07 -9.30
C ASN A 473 38.16 -18.18 -8.73
N ALA A 474 36.93 -18.32 -9.21
CA ALA A 474 35.93 -19.24 -8.67
C ALA A 474 34.73 -19.43 -9.60
N THR A 475 34.05 -20.58 -9.50
CA THR A 475 32.69 -20.74 -10.03
C THR A 475 31.69 -20.28 -8.97
N ILE A 476 30.86 -19.29 -9.30
CA ILE A 476 29.85 -18.72 -8.39
C ILE A 476 28.48 -19.22 -8.82
N GLU A 477 27.71 -19.81 -7.91
CA GLU A 477 26.29 -20.10 -8.14
C GLU A 477 25.51 -18.78 -8.18
N CYS A 478 25.01 -18.43 -9.36
CA CYS A 478 24.29 -17.19 -9.59
C CYS A 478 22.83 -17.47 -9.94
N ARG A 479 21.93 -16.64 -9.43
CA ARG A 479 20.60 -16.48 -10.00
C ARG A 479 20.73 -15.80 -11.37
N THR A 480 20.00 -16.26 -12.36
CA THR A 480 19.73 -15.51 -13.59
C THR A 480 18.31 -15.75 -14.07
N TYR A 481 17.92 -15.16 -15.19
CA TYR A 481 16.56 -15.20 -15.73
C TYR A 481 16.60 -15.61 -17.20
N GLN A 482 15.65 -16.45 -17.64
CA GLN A 482 15.47 -16.85 -19.04
C GLN A 482 14.03 -16.56 -19.45
N TYR A 483 13.80 -16.02 -20.66
CA TYR A 483 12.46 -15.61 -21.07
C TYR A 483 11.51 -16.82 -21.11
N SER A 484 10.34 -16.70 -20.48
CA SER A 484 9.47 -17.85 -20.21
C SER A 484 8.75 -18.37 -21.45
N ASN A 485 8.59 -17.55 -22.49
CA ASN A 485 7.95 -18.02 -23.72
C ASN A 485 8.98 -18.66 -24.67
N ILE A 486 9.11 -19.99 -24.57
CA ILE A 486 9.99 -20.82 -25.40
C ILE A 486 9.56 -20.80 -26.89
N THR A 487 8.31 -20.46 -27.21
CA THR A 487 7.81 -20.34 -28.60
C THR A 487 7.96 -18.94 -29.19
N ALA A 488 8.54 -17.99 -28.45
CA ALA A 488 8.77 -16.64 -28.95
C ALA A 488 9.73 -16.65 -30.15
N THR A 489 9.34 -15.97 -31.22
CA THR A 489 10.14 -15.88 -32.44
C THR A 489 11.36 -14.99 -32.22
N SER A 490 12.45 -15.28 -32.95
CA SER A 490 13.62 -14.41 -32.97
C SER A 490 13.25 -13.01 -33.49
N ALA A 491 13.73 -11.97 -32.81
CA ALA A 491 13.48 -10.58 -33.18
C ALA A 491 14.71 -9.72 -32.86
N ALA A 492 15.07 -8.83 -33.78
CA ALA A 492 16.18 -7.89 -33.58
C ALA A 492 15.89 -6.92 -32.40
N PRO A 493 16.88 -6.60 -31.53
CA PRO A 493 16.75 -5.56 -30.52
C PRO A 493 16.50 -4.18 -31.14
N SER A 494 16.06 -3.22 -30.34
CA SER A 494 16.05 -1.81 -30.76
C SER A 494 17.44 -1.18 -30.62
N PRO A 495 17.74 -0.11 -31.37
CA PRO A 495 18.96 0.67 -31.20
C PRO A 495 19.18 1.10 -29.74
N HIS A 496 18.12 1.53 -29.05
CA HIS A 496 18.16 1.90 -27.63
C HIS A 496 18.59 0.73 -26.73
N TYR A 497 17.98 -0.45 -26.91
CA TYR A 497 18.26 -1.60 -26.05
C TYR A 497 19.67 -2.15 -26.27
N LYS A 498 20.08 -2.26 -27.55
CA LYS A 498 21.44 -2.61 -27.96
C LYS A 498 22.47 -1.64 -27.37
N THR A 499 22.19 -0.34 -27.42
CA THR A 499 23.06 0.70 -26.84
C THR A 499 23.24 0.53 -25.33
N VAL A 500 22.18 0.21 -24.57
CA VAL A 500 22.28 -0.04 -23.12
C VAL A 500 23.13 -1.28 -22.80
N ILE A 501 22.94 -2.38 -23.54
CA ILE A 501 23.72 -3.62 -23.37
C ILE A 501 25.20 -3.37 -23.67
N VAL A 502 25.51 -2.70 -24.79
CA VAL A 502 26.88 -2.35 -25.18
C VAL A 502 27.52 -1.37 -24.19
N ALA A 503 26.77 -0.39 -23.68
CA ALA A 503 27.27 0.56 -22.68
C ALA A 503 27.64 -0.14 -21.37
N GLY A 504 26.80 -1.06 -20.86
CA GLY A 504 27.12 -1.85 -19.67
C GLY A 504 28.31 -2.79 -19.87
N ALA A 505 28.42 -3.42 -21.05
CA ALA A 505 29.55 -4.26 -21.41
C ALA A 505 30.88 -3.48 -21.44
N ILE A 506 30.86 -2.22 -21.88
CA ILE A 506 32.03 -1.31 -21.85
C ILE A 506 32.30 -0.82 -20.42
N GLU A 507 31.28 -0.42 -19.66
CA GLU A 507 31.40 0.08 -18.28
C GLU A 507 32.12 -0.93 -17.37
N HIS A 508 31.79 -2.22 -17.52
CA HIS A 508 32.37 -3.30 -16.73
C HIS A 508 33.57 -3.98 -17.40
N SER A 509 34.08 -3.47 -18.52
CA SER A 509 35.25 -4.03 -19.22
C SER A 509 35.11 -5.52 -19.57
N LEU A 510 33.97 -5.92 -20.15
CA LEU A 510 33.83 -7.25 -20.75
C LEU A 510 34.84 -7.44 -21.90
N PRO A 511 35.19 -8.69 -22.29
CA PRO A 511 36.21 -8.93 -23.30
C PRO A 511 35.92 -8.23 -24.64
N GLU A 512 36.94 -7.65 -25.27
CA GLU A 512 36.78 -6.84 -26.49
C GLU A 512 36.09 -7.61 -27.62
N PHE A 513 36.37 -8.91 -27.77
CA PHE A 513 35.71 -9.75 -28.78
C PHE A 513 34.20 -9.88 -28.55
N TYR A 514 33.76 -9.87 -27.29
CA TYR A 514 32.35 -9.93 -26.91
C TYR A 514 31.67 -8.57 -27.07
N ILE A 515 32.35 -7.47 -26.71
CA ILE A 515 31.86 -6.11 -26.99
C ILE A 515 31.70 -5.90 -28.51
N LYS A 516 32.62 -6.45 -29.32
CA LYS A 516 32.53 -6.42 -30.78
C LYS A 516 31.34 -7.23 -31.29
N SER A 517 31.15 -8.47 -30.83
CA SER A 517 30.01 -9.30 -31.27
C SER A 517 28.66 -8.67 -30.90
N LEU A 518 28.53 -8.06 -29.71
CA LEU A 518 27.34 -7.30 -29.32
C LEU A 518 27.02 -6.11 -30.24
N LYS A 519 28.05 -5.42 -30.75
CA LYS A 519 27.89 -4.30 -31.71
C LYS A 519 27.47 -4.78 -33.10
N GLU A 520 27.90 -5.98 -33.50
CA GLU A 520 27.59 -6.61 -34.80
C GLU A 520 26.17 -7.20 -34.88
N ILE A 521 25.46 -7.35 -33.75
CA ILE A 521 24.06 -7.80 -33.72
C ILE A 521 23.18 -6.81 -34.52
N PRO A 522 22.41 -7.24 -35.54
CA PRO A 522 21.50 -6.35 -36.25
C PRO A 522 20.38 -5.89 -35.31
N ASP A 523 20.11 -4.59 -35.31
CA ASP A 523 18.96 -4.00 -34.63
C ASP A 523 17.81 -3.77 -35.62
N ASN A 524 16.63 -3.40 -35.10
CA ASN A 524 15.40 -3.24 -35.89
C ASN A 524 15.19 -1.83 -36.47
N GLY A 525 16.18 -0.92 -36.35
CA GLY A 525 16.08 0.44 -36.88
C GLY A 525 15.00 1.32 -36.23
N TYR A 526 14.56 1.04 -35.01
CA TYR A 526 13.53 1.84 -34.34
C TYR A 526 14.03 3.26 -33.95
N GLU A 527 13.45 4.29 -34.57
CA GLU A 527 13.80 5.71 -34.36
C GLU A 527 12.91 6.44 -33.33
N GLY A 528 11.91 5.77 -32.77
CA GLY A 528 10.97 6.40 -31.81
C GLY A 528 11.49 6.46 -30.37
N ARG A 529 10.74 7.14 -29.50
CA ARG A 529 11.09 7.24 -28.07
C ARG A 529 10.75 5.97 -27.28
N VAL A 530 11.71 5.50 -26.50
CA VAL A 530 11.59 4.38 -25.55
C VAL A 530 11.30 4.90 -24.15
N ALA A 531 10.32 4.30 -23.46
CA ALA A 531 9.85 4.72 -22.13
C ALA A 531 10.82 4.40 -20.96
N VAL A 532 12.12 4.30 -21.24
CA VAL A 532 13.18 3.98 -20.28
C VAL A 532 14.07 5.21 -20.11
N LYS A 533 14.13 5.74 -18.89
CA LYS A 533 14.99 6.88 -18.52
C LYS A 533 16.37 6.36 -18.12
N VAL A 534 17.30 6.29 -19.07
CA VAL A 534 18.72 5.91 -18.86
C VAL A 534 19.60 6.88 -19.64
N ASP A 535 20.69 7.34 -19.02
CA ASP A 535 21.55 8.39 -19.56
C ASP A 535 22.22 8.00 -20.88
N ALA A 536 22.64 6.74 -21.00
CA ALA A 536 23.24 6.17 -22.22
C ALA A 536 22.37 6.32 -23.49
N ILE A 537 21.03 6.43 -23.35
CA ILE A 537 20.10 6.56 -24.49
C ILE A 537 19.40 7.92 -24.57
N LYS A 538 19.83 8.93 -23.78
CA LYS A 538 19.26 10.29 -23.84
C LYS A 538 19.30 10.90 -25.24
N HIS A 539 20.31 10.58 -26.05
CA HIS A 539 20.47 11.07 -27.41
C HIS A 539 19.56 10.36 -28.44
N LEU A 540 19.13 9.13 -28.16
CA LEU A 540 18.18 8.36 -29.00
C LEU A 540 16.71 8.61 -28.62
N ASN A 541 16.48 9.37 -27.55
CA ASN A 541 15.15 9.70 -27.01
C ASN A 541 14.79 11.19 -27.19
N GLN A 542 15.59 11.94 -27.96
CA GLN A 542 15.29 13.30 -28.40
C GLN A 542 14.41 13.26 -29.63
#